data_AF-A0A561P3G4-F1
#
_entry.id   AF-A0A561P3G4-F1
#
_cell.length_a   1.000
_cell.length_b   1.000
_cell.length_c   1.000
_cell.angle_alpha   90.00
_cell.angle_beta   90.00
_cell.angle_gamma   90.00
#
_symmetry.space_group_name_H-M   'P 1'
#
loop_
_entity.id
_entity.type
_entity.pdbx_description
1 polymer ?
#
loop_
_entity_poly.entity_id
_entity_poly.type
_entity_poly.pdbx_seq_one_letter_code
_entity_poly.pdbx_strand_id
1 'polypeptide(L)'
;MKKGKTYIGTFGWHYQQTVTANWVYIRLHGPGGKYQGTYRLPTLQKWVKQCKHWNKEGRDVYCYFDNDQSGYAAANAAKMEQLME
;
A
#
# COMPACT_ATOMS: atom_id res chain seq x y z
N MET A 1 -3.39 22.08 11.77
CA MET A 1 -3.61 20.64 11.44
C MET A 1 -3.21 20.40 9.99
N LYS A 2 -2.25 19.50 9.71
CA LYS A 2 -1.83 19.19 8.33
C LYS A 2 -2.96 18.42 7.64
N LYS A 3 -3.60 19.00 6.62
CA LYS A 3 -4.61 18.33 5.80
C LYS A 3 -3.99 17.05 5.21
N GLY A 4 -4.64 15.89 5.34
CA GLY A 4 -4.11 14.63 4.82
C GLY A 4 -4.36 14.40 3.35
N LYS A 5 -4.09 13.20 2.85
CA LYS A 5 -4.38 12.82 1.46
C LYS A 5 -4.77 11.35 1.52
N THR A 6 -5.97 11.06 1.06
CA THR A 6 -6.49 9.70 0.96
C THR A 6 -5.97 9.12 -0.37
N TYR A 7 -5.14 8.06 -0.31
CA TYR A 7 -4.54 7.43 -1.48
C TYR A 7 -5.15 6.03 -1.71
N ILE A 8 -6.31 5.97 -2.36
CA ILE A 8 -6.93 4.69 -2.74
C ILE A 8 -6.53 4.36 -4.18
N GLY A 9 -5.72 3.32 -4.38
CA GLY A 9 -5.62 2.63 -5.67
C GLY A 9 -4.22 2.17 -6.07
N THR A 10 -4.06 0.85 -6.21
CA THR A 10 -3.00 0.28 -7.07
C THR A 10 -3.36 0.46 -8.54
N PHE A 11 -2.38 0.90 -9.34
CA PHE A 11 -2.36 0.98 -10.81
C PHE A 11 -3.63 0.50 -11.54
N GLY A 12 -4.41 1.46 -12.08
CA GLY A 12 -5.39 1.19 -13.15
C GLY A 12 -6.85 1.53 -12.84
N TRP A 13 -7.23 1.86 -11.61
CA TRP A 13 -8.63 2.15 -11.26
C TRP A 13 -8.73 3.47 -10.50
N HIS A 14 -9.75 4.27 -10.84
CA HIS A 14 -9.98 5.65 -10.43
C HIS A 14 -9.61 5.93 -8.96
N TYR A 15 -8.68 6.85 -8.73
CA TYR A 15 -8.42 7.42 -7.41
C TYR A 15 -9.10 8.78 -7.31
N GLN A 16 -9.95 9.00 -6.31
CA GLN A 16 -10.40 10.33 -5.95
C GLN A 16 -9.34 10.99 -5.07
N GLN A 17 -8.81 12.15 -5.50
CA GLN A 17 -7.84 12.95 -4.73
C GLN A 17 -8.51 13.81 -3.64
N THR A 18 -9.62 13.35 -3.08
CA THR A 18 -10.28 14.07 -1.99
C THR A 18 -9.61 13.72 -0.68
N VAL A 19 -9.07 14.74 -0.03
CA VAL A 19 -8.56 14.64 1.33
C VAL A 19 -9.72 14.48 2.29
N THR A 20 -9.89 13.29 2.87
CA THR A 20 -10.96 13.01 3.84
C THR A 20 -10.44 12.70 5.23
N ALA A 21 -9.16 12.37 5.37
CA ALA A 21 -8.55 11.97 6.63
C ALA A 21 -7.11 12.48 6.77
N ASN A 22 -6.57 12.41 7.99
CA ASN A 22 -5.17 12.70 8.33
C ASN A 22 -4.23 11.48 8.23
N TRP A 23 -4.78 10.29 7.97
CA TRP A 23 -4.07 9.03 7.75
C TRP A 23 -4.11 8.60 6.29
N VAL A 24 -3.28 7.61 5.95
CA VAL A 24 -3.19 7.01 4.61
C VAL A 24 -3.72 5.58 4.67
N TYR A 25 -4.55 5.20 3.70
CA TYR A 25 -5.05 3.84 3.54
C TYR A 25 -4.72 3.33 2.14
N ILE A 26 -4.06 2.18 2.06
CA ILE A 26 -3.58 1.56 0.83
C ILE A 26 -4.19 0.17 0.72
N ARG A 27 -4.75 -0.15 -0.46
CA ARG A 27 -5.20 -1.50 -0.78
C ARG A 27 -4.46 -2.00 -2.03
N LEU A 28 -3.70 -3.08 -1.85
CA LEU A 28 -2.81 -3.65 -2.85
C LEU A 28 -3.48 -4.88 -3.48
N HIS A 29 -4.10 -4.70 -4.64
CA HIS A 29 -4.91 -5.74 -5.30
C HIS A 29 -4.11 -6.79 -6.05
N GLY A 30 -2.78 -6.67 -6.12
CA GLY A 30 -1.93 -7.61 -6.84
C GLY A 30 -1.49 -7.08 -8.22
N PRO A 31 -0.30 -7.47 -8.67
CA PRO A 31 0.28 -7.00 -9.93
C PRO A 31 -0.19 -7.79 -11.17
N GLY A 32 -0.83 -8.94 -10.99
CA GLY A 32 -1.28 -9.83 -12.07
C GLY A 32 -2.73 -9.60 -12.52
N GLY A 33 -3.39 -8.58 -11.98
CA GLY A 33 -4.83 -8.37 -12.12
C GLY A 33 -5.51 -8.29 -10.75
N LYS A 34 -6.84 -8.15 -10.76
CA LYS A 34 -7.61 -7.98 -9.52
C LYS A 34 -7.49 -9.23 -8.64
N TYR A 35 -6.88 -9.05 -7.47
CA TYR A 35 -6.60 -10.05 -6.44
C TYR A 35 -5.54 -11.10 -6.83
N GLN A 36 -4.73 -10.83 -7.86
CA GLN A 36 -3.85 -11.82 -8.47
C GLN A 36 -2.37 -11.44 -8.47
N GLY A 37 -1.53 -12.47 -8.37
CA GLY A 37 -0.08 -12.35 -8.49
C GLY A 37 0.63 -11.90 -7.21
N THR A 38 1.95 -12.00 -7.23
CA THR A 38 2.83 -11.64 -6.11
C THR A 38 3.70 -10.43 -6.43
N TYR A 39 3.92 -9.55 -5.46
CA TYR A 39 4.72 -8.35 -5.66
C TYR A 39 6.21 -8.69 -5.69
N ARG A 40 6.89 -8.26 -6.75
CA ARG A 40 8.36 -8.35 -6.83
C ARG A 40 8.99 -7.44 -5.77
N LEU A 41 10.18 -7.83 -5.30
CA LEU A 41 10.94 -7.10 -4.27
C LEU A 41 11.07 -5.59 -4.55
N PRO A 42 11.42 -5.12 -5.77
CA PRO A 42 11.53 -3.68 -6.04
C PRO A 42 10.22 -2.92 -5.87
N THR A 43 9.08 -3.57 -6.10
CA THR A 43 7.76 -2.95 -5.92
C THR A 43 7.43 -2.81 -4.44
N LEU A 44 7.71 -3.84 -3.64
CA LEU A 44 7.55 -3.77 -2.18
C LEU A 44 8.45 -2.68 -1.58
N GLN A 45 9.70 -2.56 -2.03
CA GLN A 45 10.62 -1.50 -1.58
C GLN A 45 10.11 -0.10 -1.91
N LYS A 46 9.49 0.11 -3.09
CA LYS A 46 8.84 1.38 -3.43
C LYS A 46 7.70 1.72 -2.46
N TRP A 47 6.87 0.73 -2.13
CA TRP A 47 5.80 0.91 -1.13
C TRP A 47 6.34 1.20 0.26
N VAL A 48 7.37 0.50 0.72
CA VAL A 48 8.03 0.77 2.01
C VAL A 48 8.57 2.20 2.04
N LYS A 49 9.27 2.64 1.00
CA LYS A 49 9.79 4.01 0.90
C LYS A 49 8.65 5.04 0.99
N GLN A 50 7.54 4.79 0.31
CA GLN A 50 6.38 5.68 0.33
C GLN A 50 5.70 5.70 1.72
N CYS A 51 5.54 4.54 2.36
CA CYS A 51 5.00 4.43 3.73
C CYS A 51 5.88 5.17 4.74
N LYS A 52 7.21 4.98 4.68
CA LYS A 52 8.19 5.70 5.51
C LYS A 52 8.12 7.21 5.28
N HIS A 53 7.88 7.66 4.06
CA HIS A 53 7.71 9.08 3.75
C HIS A 53 6.45 9.67 4.40
N TRP A 54 5.28 9.03 4.24
CA TRP A 54 4.05 9.48 4.92
C TRP A 54 4.15 9.43 6.44
N ASN A 55 4.80 8.40 7.00
CA ASN A 55 5.05 8.33 8.43
C ASN A 55 5.88 9.54 8.92
N LYS A 56 6.94 9.92 8.18
CA LYS A 56 7.74 11.13 8.48
C LYS A 56 6.94 12.44 8.39
N GLU A 57 5.85 12.47 7.63
CA GLU A 57 4.94 13.63 7.60
C GLU A 57 4.02 13.72 8.84
N GLY A 58 4.01 12.67 9.68
CA GLY A 58 3.13 12.52 10.85
C GLY A 58 1.79 11.88 10.51
N ARG A 59 1.78 10.89 9.59
CA ARG A 59 0.57 10.21 9.14
C ARG A 59 0.62 8.72 9.48
N ASP A 60 -0.43 8.23 10.10
CA ASP A 60 -0.63 6.78 10.21
C ASP A 60 -0.87 6.18 8.84
N VAL A 61 -0.26 5.02 8.57
CA VAL A 61 -0.35 4.34 7.28
C VAL A 61 -0.91 2.93 7.51
N TYR A 62 -2.07 2.67 6.93
CA TYR A 62 -2.71 1.37 6.91
C TYR A 62 -2.57 0.76 5.52
N CYS A 63 -1.85 -0.35 5.40
CA CYS A 63 -1.59 -1.02 4.12
C CYS A 63 -2.13 -2.44 4.16
N TYR A 64 -3.06 -2.76 3.25
CA TYR A 64 -3.68 -4.07 3.14
C TYR A 64 -3.33 -4.72 1.81
N PHE A 65 -2.82 -5.95 1.87
CA PHE A 65 -2.66 -6.81 0.72
C PHE A 65 -3.94 -7.61 0.51
N ASP A 66 -4.39 -7.65 -0.73
CA ASP A 66 -5.70 -8.19 -1.13
C ASP A 66 -5.54 -9.09 -2.37
N ASN A 67 -4.31 -9.54 -2.62
CA ASN A 67 -3.91 -10.41 -3.72
C ASN A 67 -3.81 -11.86 -3.25
N ASP A 68 -4.91 -12.43 -2.79
CA ASP A 68 -4.96 -13.70 -2.06
C ASP A 68 -5.14 -14.95 -2.93
N GLN A 69 -5.20 -14.82 -4.27
CA GLN A 69 -5.41 -15.92 -5.24
C GLN A 69 -4.63 -17.21 -4.93
N SER A 70 -3.40 -17.10 -4.41
CA SER A 70 -2.57 -18.24 -3.98
C SER A 70 -1.91 -18.00 -2.62
N GLY A 71 -2.57 -17.26 -1.71
CA GLY A 71 -2.01 -16.88 -0.41
C GLY A 71 -0.92 -15.80 -0.48
N TYR A 72 -0.74 -15.14 -1.62
CA TYR A 72 0.32 -14.15 -1.80
C TYR A 72 0.16 -12.91 -0.90
N ALA A 73 -1.05 -12.59 -0.46
CA ALA A 73 -1.29 -11.43 0.40
C ALA A 73 -0.49 -11.54 1.71
N ALA A 74 -0.60 -12.65 2.45
CA ALA A 74 0.12 -12.86 3.69
C ALA A 74 1.65 -12.91 3.48
N ALA A 75 2.10 -13.60 2.42
CA ALA A 75 3.52 -13.68 2.07
C ALA A 75 4.12 -12.30 1.74
N ASN A 76 3.38 -11.47 0.99
CA ASN A 76 3.83 -10.12 0.66
C ASN A 76 3.79 -9.18 1.86
N ALA A 77 2.81 -9.31 2.74
CA ALA A 77 2.74 -8.57 4.00
C ALA A 77 3.96 -8.86 4.89
N ALA A 78 4.24 -10.15 5.13
CA ALA A 78 5.42 -10.58 5.89
C ALA A 78 6.72 -10.10 5.24
N LYS A 79 6.81 -10.16 3.90
CA LYS A 79 7.98 -9.67 3.19
C LYS A 79 8.14 -8.15 3.30
N MET A 80 7.04 -7.41 3.27
CA MET A 80 7.06 -5.96 3.43
C MET A 80 7.45 -5.55 4.85
N GLU A 81 6.97 -6.27 5.88
CA GLU A 81 7.36 -6.10 7.28
C GLU A 81 8.88 -6.25 7.48
N GLN A 82 9.47 -7.32 6.94
CA GLN A 82 10.93 -7.53 6.94
C GLN A 82 11.73 -6.39 6.28
N LEU A 83 11.12 -5.65 5.34
CA LEU A 83 11.76 -4.50 4.67
C LEU A 83 11.54 -3.18 5.43
N MET A 84 10.62 -3.16 6.40
CA MET A 84 10.34 -1.98 7.21
C MET A 84 11.31 -1.82 8.37
N GLU A 85 11.79 -2.95 8.94
CA GLU A 85 12.95 -3.00 9.84
C GLU A 85 14.17 -2.27 9.24
#